data_AF-A0A6G1CFS8-F1
#
_entry.id   AF-A0A6G1CFS8-F1
#
_cell.length_a   1.000
_cell.length_b   1.000
_cell.length_c   1.000
_cell.angle_alpha   90.00
_cell.angle_beta   90.00
_cell.angle_gamma   90.00
#
_symmetry.space_group_name_H-M   'P 1'
#
loop_
_entity.id
_entity.type
_entity.pdbx_description
1 polymer ?
#
loop_
_entity_poly.entity_id
_entity_poly.type
_entity_poly.pdbx_seq_one_letter_code
_entity_poly.pdbx_strand_id
1 'polypeptide(L)'
;MASPPPPSAAAPAAAANPSRNPRRKPKPKPKAAAPSALNPNWAQLQSKLPRPAATLLGKRKHRPDPSPPPAPTEPATPAAAVGAAEVEVKLEPTSDDTSLTKAVAVDCEMVGVGTGGSKSALGRVTLVNSWGNVVYDEYVRPVERIVDYRTHISGIRPKHMNKAKDFWVVQKDVAELIKGRILVGHALHHDLKVLLLSHPKKDIRDTSEYEIFRREGKRISLKDLTAQVLHAKIQQNEHCPIEDARAAMFIYNKHKKAWEKNMKEQFRFRKKLKKRGKKKSAEGSGNDPNVPTVLL
;
A
#
# COMPACT_ATOMS: atom_id res chain seq x y z
N MET A 1 -39.58 -52.38 36.92
CA MET A 1 -40.29 -51.40 37.78
C MET A 1 -39.54 -50.08 37.65
N ALA A 2 -40.20 -49.08 37.10
CA ALA A 2 -39.58 -47.84 36.60
C ALA A 2 -39.20 -46.89 37.76
N SER A 3 -38.01 -46.30 37.67
CA SER A 3 -37.50 -45.29 38.58
C SER A 3 -38.28 -43.97 38.46
N PRO A 4 -38.51 -43.24 39.58
CA PRO A 4 -39.30 -42.01 39.58
C PRO A 4 -38.54 -40.82 38.94
N PRO A 5 -39.25 -39.84 38.36
CA PRO A 5 -38.65 -38.66 37.76
C PRO A 5 -38.16 -37.65 38.81
N PRO A 6 -37.15 -36.82 38.48
CA PRO A 6 -36.64 -35.78 39.38
C PRO A 6 -37.61 -34.59 39.51
N PRO A 7 -37.56 -33.86 40.64
CA PRO A 7 -38.50 -32.78 40.94
C PRO A 7 -38.25 -31.49 40.13
N SER A 8 -39.37 -30.85 39.78
CA SER A 8 -39.49 -29.55 39.11
C SER A 8 -38.84 -28.42 39.91
N ALA A 9 -37.81 -27.78 39.32
CA ALA A 9 -37.24 -26.54 39.84
C ALA A 9 -38.14 -25.34 39.53
N ALA A 10 -38.62 -24.69 40.59
CA ALA A 10 -39.43 -23.50 40.57
C ALA A 10 -38.70 -22.29 39.97
N ALA A 11 -39.43 -21.49 39.19
CA ALA A 11 -39.02 -20.17 38.73
C ALA A 11 -38.98 -19.17 39.90
N PRO A 12 -37.94 -18.32 40.01
CA PRO A 12 -38.01 -17.16 40.88
C PRO A 12 -38.65 -15.96 40.18
N ALA A 13 -39.43 -15.26 41.00
CA ALA A 13 -40.35 -14.18 40.70
C ALA A 13 -39.72 -12.93 40.07
N ALA A 14 -40.58 -12.25 39.31
CA ALA A 14 -40.40 -10.90 38.81
C ALA A 14 -40.15 -9.90 39.94
N ALA A 15 -39.03 -9.17 39.86
CA ALA A 15 -38.83 -7.94 40.60
C ALA A 15 -39.26 -6.75 39.73
N ALA A 16 -40.31 -6.08 40.19
CA ALA A 16 -40.88 -4.90 39.58
C ALA A 16 -39.91 -3.70 39.61
N ASN A 17 -39.90 -3.01 38.48
CA ASN A 17 -39.23 -1.75 38.20
C ASN A 17 -39.99 -0.58 38.88
N PRO A 18 -39.35 0.29 39.67
CA PRO A 18 -39.95 1.57 40.02
C PRO A 18 -39.19 2.77 39.44
N SER A 19 -39.98 3.65 38.82
CA SER A 19 -39.77 5.11 38.71
C SER A 19 -38.77 5.59 37.64
N ARG A 20 -39.24 5.94 36.44
CA ARG A 20 -39.87 7.24 36.04
C ARG A 20 -38.84 8.38 35.87
N ASN A 21 -38.47 8.57 34.61
CA ASN A 21 -37.70 9.67 34.04
C ASN A 21 -38.16 11.07 34.51
N PRO A 22 -37.24 11.95 34.93
CA PRO A 22 -37.41 13.39 34.77
C PRO A 22 -36.99 13.82 33.36
N ARG A 23 -37.93 14.39 32.60
CA ARG A 23 -37.73 15.01 31.28
C ARG A 23 -36.57 16.03 31.33
N ARG A 24 -35.42 15.70 30.72
CA ARG A 24 -34.35 16.68 30.45
C ARG A 24 -34.79 17.59 29.30
N LYS A 25 -34.89 18.89 29.57
CA LYS A 25 -35.14 19.95 28.59
C LYS A 25 -34.03 19.93 27.51
N PRO A 26 -34.35 20.16 26.22
CA PRO A 26 -33.36 20.17 25.15
C PRO A 26 -32.38 21.33 25.32
N LYS A 27 -31.07 21.03 25.29
CA LYS A 27 -30.00 22.05 25.28
C LYS A 27 -30.00 22.79 23.94
N PRO A 28 -29.77 24.12 23.93
CA PRO A 28 -29.72 24.91 22.70
C PRO A 28 -28.53 24.49 21.82
N LYS A 29 -28.76 24.44 20.50
CA LYS A 29 -27.75 24.14 19.47
C LYS A 29 -26.60 25.15 19.54
N PRO A 30 -25.32 24.75 19.45
CA PRO A 30 -24.22 25.68 19.23
C PRO A 30 -24.41 26.39 17.88
N LYS A 31 -24.30 27.72 17.87
CA LYS A 31 -24.33 28.56 16.67
C LYS A 31 -23.16 28.18 15.75
N ALA A 32 -23.39 28.27 14.43
CA ALA A 32 -22.34 28.10 13.43
C ALA A 32 -21.16 29.04 13.72
N ALA A 33 -19.96 28.47 13.79
CA ALA A 33 -18.73 29.24 13.85
C ALA A 33 -18.55 30.01 12.54
N ALA A 34 -18.27 31.31 12.65
CA ALA A 34 -17.86 32.15 11.53
C ALA A 34 -16.58 31.57 10.89
N PRO A 35 -16.38 31.71 9.56
CA PRO A 35 -15.19 31.21 8.90
C PRO A 35 -13.96 31.91 9.47
N SER A 36 -13.06 31.13 10.07
CA SER A 36 -11.75 31.60 10.51
C SER A 36 -10.99 32.15 9.30
N ALA A 37 -10.56 33.40 9.40
CA ALA A 37 -9.77 34.09 8.40
C ALA A 37 -8.51 33.28 8.05
N LEU A 38 -8.54 32.65 6.87
CA LEU A 38 -7.39 32.04 6.23
C LEU A 38 -6.49 33.15 5.67
N ASN A 39 -5.31 33.26 6.26
CA ASN A 39 -4.05 33.72 5.65
C ASN A 39 -4.05 35.13 4.99
N PRO A 40 -3.40 36.15 5.58
CA PRO A 40 -3.46 37.55 5.09
C PRO A 40 -2.74 37.81 3.74
N ASN A 41 -2.16 36.78 3.11
CA ASN A 41 -1.37 36.95 1.89
C ASN A 41 -2.13 36.55 0.59
N TRP A 42 -3.41 36.19 0.67
CA TRP A 42 -4.18 35.83 -0.54
C TRP A 42 -4.45 37.01 -1.47
N ALA A 43 -4.61 38.22 -0.93
CA ALA A 43 -4.87 39.43 -1.72
C ALA A 43 -3.66 39.87 -2.56
N GLN A 44 -2.43 39.64 -2.06
CA GLN A 44 -1.19 39.95 -2.79
C GLN A 44 -0.86 38.92 -3.88
N LEU A 45 -1.44 37.72 -3.83
CA LEU A 45 -1.25 36.71 -4.86
C LEU A 45 -2.14 36.97 -6.10
N GLN A 46 -3.32 37.57 -5.90
CA GLN A 46 -4.24 37.91 -6.99
C GLN A 46 -3.71 39.02 -7.91
N SER A 47 -2.84 39.90 -7.41
CA SER A 47 -2.22 40.96 -8.22
C SER A 47 -1.08 40.47 -9.13
N LYS A 48 -0.68 39.19 -9.02
CA LYS A 48 0.43 38.59 -9.80
C LYS A 48 -0.03 37.56 -10.83
N LEU A 49 -1.33 37.34 -11.00
CA LEU A 49 -1.86 36.43 -12.03
C LEU A 49 -2.24 37.22 -13.31
N PRO A 50 -1.76 36.81 -14.49
CA PRO A 50 -2.20 37.42 -15.74
C PRO A 50 -3.67 37.09 -16.01
N ARG A 51 -4.48 38.13 -16.26
CA ARG A 51 -5.90 38.00 -16.61
C ARG A 51 -6.04 37.66 -18.10
N PRO A 52 -6.85 36.65 -18.48
CA PRO A 52 -7.24 36.45 -19.88
C PRO A 52 -8.24 37.52 -20.32
N ALA A 53 -8.05 38.03 -21.54
CA ALA A 53 -8.87 39.05 -22.18
C ALA A 53 -10.31 38.58 -22.40
N ALA A 54 -11.26 39.49 -22.14
CA ALA A 54 -12.68 39.29 -22.41
C ALA A 54 -12.94 39.27 -23.93
N THR A 55 -13.68 38.27 -24.40
CA THR A 55 -14.37 38.33 -25.71
C THR A 55 -15.87 38.39 -25.46
N LEU A 56 -16.49 39.39 -26.07
CA LEU A 56 -17.86 39.85 -25.85
C LEU A 56 -18.90 38.83 -26.35
N LEU A 57 -19.90 38.56 -25.50
CA LEU A 57 -21.15 37.93 -25.91
C LEU A 57 -21.96 38.88 -26.82
N GLY A 58 -22.16 38.47 -28.07
CA GLY A 58 -23.11 39.06 -29.01
C GLY A 58 -24.47 38.34 -29.00
N LYS A 59 -25.53 39.13 -29.06
CA LYS A 59 -26.95 38.80 -28.81
C LYS A 59 -27.57 37.83 -29.83
N ARG A 60 -28.36 36.87 -29.34
CA ARG A 60 -29.33 36.08 -30.12
C ARG A 60 -30.48 36.95 -30.64
N LYS A 61 -30.82 36.83 -31.91
CA LYS A 61 -32.12 37.23 -32.49
C LYS A 61 -32.72 36.06 -33.27
N HIS A 62 -34.02 35.87 -33.03
CA HIS A 62 -34.90 34.82 -33.52
C HIS A 62 -35.46 35.20 -34.90
N ARG A 63 -35.51 34.25 -35.86
CA ARG A 63 -36.48 34.20 -36.97
C ARG A 63 -36.55 32.77 -37.57
N PRO A 64 -37.65 32.41 -38.26
CA PRO A 64 -38.30 31.11 -38.15
C PRO A 64 -37.95 30.13 -39.28
N ASP A 65 -38.30 28.86 -39.06
CA ASP A 65 -38.16 27.73 -39.98
C ASP A 65 -38.80 27.96 -41.36
N PRO A 66 -38.19 27.37 -42.39
CA PRO A 66 -38.95 26.56 -43.32
C PRO A 66 -38.34 25.16 -43.59
N SER A 67 -39.26 24.24 -43.86
CA SER A 67 -39.25 22.80 -44.18
C SER A 67 -38.04 22.19 -44.93
N PRO A 68 -37.83 20.86 -44.83
CA PRO A 68 -36.58 20.18 -45.20
C PRO A 68 -36.55 19.69 -46.65
N PRO A 69 -35.35 19.58 -47.26
CA PRO A 69 -35.12 18.62 -48.33
C PRO A 69 -33.76 17.88 -48.16
N PRO A 70 -33.44 16.88 -49.01
CA PRO A 70 -33.16 15.49 -48.64
C PRO A 70 -31.68 15.22 -48.28
N ALA A 71 -31.44 14.02 -47.73
CA ALA A 71 -30.11 13.52 -47.37
C ALA A 71 -29.09 13.58 -48.52
N PRO A 72 -27.86 14.08 -48.28
CA PRO A 72 -26.75 13.84 -49.17
C PRO A 72 -25.95 12.61 -48.75
N THR A 73 -25.85 11.70 -49.71
CA THR A 73 -24.85 10.64 -49.87
C THR A 73 -23.42 11.11 -49.54
N GLU A 74 -22.67 10.20 -48.91
CA GLU A 74 -21.24 10.31 -48.64
C GLU A 74 -20.42 10.65 -49.91
N PRO A 75 -19.40 11.51 -49.78
CA PRO A 75 -18.18 11.39 -50.56
C PRO A 75 -17.03 10.90 -49.67
N ALA A 76 -16.38 9.83 -50.15
CA ALA A 76 -15.23 9.21 -49.54
C ALA A 76 -13.92 10.01 -49.76
N THR A 77 -12.99 9.78 -48.82
CA THR A 77 -11.52 9.97 -48.83
C THR A 77 -10.94 11.33 -48.42
N PRO A 78 -9.67 11.41 -47.95
CA PRO A 78 -8.91 10.47 -47.09
C PRO A 78 -8.10 11.18 -45.97
N ALA A 79 -7.58 10.38 -45.04
CA ALA A 79 -6.39 10.65 -44.21
C ALA A 79 -6.50 11.77 -43.14
N ALA A 80 -7.03 11.39 -41.97
CA ALA A 80 -6.63 12.00 -40.70
C ALA A 80 -6.01 10.93 -39.82
N ALA A 81 -4.73 11.14 -39.50
CA ALA A 81 -3.90 10.49 -38.48
C ALA A 81 -4.51 9.25 -37.79
N VAL A 82 -3.90 8.10 -38.07
CA VAL A 82 -3.86 7.00 -37.09
C VAL A 82 -3.29 7.54 -35.79
N GLY A 83 -4.16 7.94 -34.88
CA GLY A 83 -3.83 8.00 -33.47
C GLY A 83 -3.38 6.59 -33.11
N ALA A 84 -2.09 6.41 -32.91
CA ALA A 84 -1.58 5.23 -32.23
C ALA A 84 -2.29 5.21 -30.88
N ALA A 85 -3.30 4.37 -30.74
CA ALA A 85 -3.86 4.05 -29.45
C ALA A 85 -2.66 3.56 -28.61
N GLU A 86 -2.27 4.33 -27.60
CA GLU A 86 -1.28 3.88 -26.63
C GLU A 86 -1.81 2.55 -26.07
N VAL A 87 -1.20 1.44 -26.49
CA VAL A 87 -1.55 0.12 -25.96
C VAL A 87 -1.13 0.13 -24.49
N GLU A 88 -2.11 0.24 -23.60
CA GLU A 88 -1.88 0.22 -22.16
C GLU A 88 -1.30 -1.15 -21.78
N VAL A 89 -0.01 -1.18 -21.42
CA VAL A 89 0.68 -2.40 -21.04
C VAL A 89 0.17 -2.84 -19.67
N LYS A 90 -0.65 -3.88 -19.63
CA LYS A 90 -1.15 -4.47 -18.39
C LYS A 90 -0.19 -5.53 -17.86
N LEU A 91 0.06 -5.51 -16.54
CA LEU A 91 0.95 -6.46 -15.88
C LEU A 91 0.21 -7.79 -15.61
N GLU A 92 0.20 -8.67 -16.59
CA GLU A 92 -0.41 -10.00 -16.49
C GLU A 92 0.60 -11.09 -16.15
N PRO A 93 0.16 -12.24 -15.58
CA PRO A 93 1.03 -13.36 -15.33
C PRO A 93 1.69 -13.89 -16.60
N THR A 94 2.92 -14.37 -16.46
CA THR A 94 3.75 -14.91 -17.56
C THR A 94 3.64 -16.42 -17.73
N SER A 95 2.87 -17.09 -16.86
CA SER A 95 2.65 -18.53 -16.83
C SER A 95 1.36 -18.80 -16.06
N ASP A 96 0.73 -19.96 -16.29
CA ASP A 96 -0.42 -20.43 -15.51
C ASP A 96 -0.02 -21.20 -14.24
N ASP A 97 1.29 -21.39 -14.00
CA ASP A 97 1.79 -22.10 -12.81
C ASP A 97 1.61 -21.23 -11.55
N THR A 98 0.70 -21.66 -10.68
CA THR A 98 0.38 -21.00 -9.40
C THR A 98 1.20 -21.52 -8.22
N SER A 99 2.18 -22.41 -8.47
CA SER A 99 3.05 -22.96 -7.43
C SER A 99 3.96 -21.89 -6.81
N LEU A 100 4.40 -22.15 -5.57
CA LEU A 100 5.31 -21.26 -4.86
C LEU A 100 6.74 -21.33 -5.41
N THR A 101 7.23 -20.19 -5.87
CA THR A 101 8.58 -20.04 -6.44
C THR A 101 9.64 -19.65 -5.41
N LYS A 102 10.92 -19.74 -5.76
CA LYS A 102 12.05 -19.33 -4.89
C LYS A 102 12.01 -17.85 -4.49
N ALA A 103 11.43 -17.00 -5.32
CA ALA A 103 11.18 -15.60 -5.01
C ALA A 103 9.67 -15.34 -5.00
N VAL A 104 9.20 -14.57 -4.02
CA VAL A 104 7.80 -14.12 -3.91
C VAL A 104 7.81 -12.61 -3.70
N ALA A 105 6.86 -11.91 -4.31
CA ALA A 105 6.67 -10.49 -4.04
C ALA A 105 5.50 -10.31 -3.09
N VAL A 106 5.60 -9.30 -2.22
CA VAL A 106 4.54 -8.91 -1.29
C VAL A 106 4.25 -7.43 -1.46
N ASP A 107 2.98 -7.09 -1.32
CA ASP A 107 2.51 -5.72 -1.14
C ASP A 107 1.34 -5.71 -0.15
N CYS A 108 1.30 -4.70 0.71
CA CYS A 108 0.29 -4.50 1.73
C CYS A 108 -0.46 -3.19 1.52
N GLU A 109 -1.77 -3.26 1.66
CA GLU A 109 -2.60 -2.08 1.84
C GLU A 109 -2.88 -1.82 3.32
N MET A 110 -2.75 -0.55 3.71
CA MET A 110 -2.83 -0.14 5.09
C MET A 110 -4.10 0.67 5.39
N VAL A 111 -4.66 0.41 6.57
CA VAL A 111 -5.72 1.21 7.19
C VAL A 111 -5.17 2.00 8.38
N GLY A 112 -5.86 3.07 8.76
CA GLY A 112 -5.56 3.90 9.92
C GLY A 112 -6.22 3.37 11.19
N VAL A 113 -5.40 3.17 12.23
CA VAL A 113 -5.80 2.82 13.60
C VAL A 113 -5.23 3.83 14.61
N GLY A 114 -5.64 3.72 15.87
CA GLY A 114 -5.28 4.65 16.93
C GLY A 114 -5.98 6.01 16.79
N THR A 115 -5.61 6.98 17.63
CA THR A 115 -6.21 8.32 17.63
C THR A 115 -6.07 8.96 16.25
N GLY A 116 -7.20 9.28 15.62
CA GLY A 116 -7.25 9.93 14.31
C GLY A 116 -6.64 9.15 13.14
N GLY A 117 -6.40 7.84 13.28
CA GLY A 117 -5.83 7.02 12.20
C GLY A 117 -4.32 7.21 12.01
N SER A 118 -3.65 7.74 13.03
CA SER A 118 -2.22 8.10 13.04
C SER A 118 -1.28 6.91 12.87
N LYS A 119 -1.72 5.68 13.19
CA LYS A 119 -0.93 4.46 13.01
C LYS A 119 -1.44 3.67 11.82
N SER A 120 -0.52 3.16 11.01
CA SER A 120 -0.87 2.20 9.95
C SER A 120 -0.99 0.79 10.51
N ALA A 121 -2.04 0.08 10.14
CA ALA A 121 -2.22 -1.35 10.38
C ALA A 121 -2.56 -2.06 9.07
N LEU A 122 -2.32 -3.38 9.03
CA LEU A 122 -2.58 -4.19 7.86
C LEU A 122 -4.09 -4.26 7.56
N GLY A 123 -4.47 -3.97 6.31
CA GLY A 123 -5.86 -4.06 5.84
C GLY A 123 -6.06 -5.03 4.68
N ARG A 124 -5.04 -5.24 3.84
CA ARG A 124 -4.98 -6.30 2.83
C ARG A 124 -3.52 -6.66 2.58
N VAL A 125 -3.23 -7.92 2.30
CA VAL A 125 -1.91 -8.38 1.86
C VAL A 125 -2.07 -9.24 0.61
N THR A 126 -1.19 -9.03 -0.36
CA THR A 126 -1.10 -9.88 -1.55
C THR A 126 0.32 -10.40 -1.70
N LEU A 127 0.45 -11.69 -2.00
CA LEU A 127 1.69 -12.32 -2.43
C LEU A 127 1.53 -12.85 -3.85
N VAL A 128 2.55 -12.63 -4.67
CA VAL A 128 2.65 -13.20 -6.01
C VAL A 128 3.93 -14.01 -6.18
N ASN A 129 3.86 -15.07 -7.00
CA ASN A 129 5.02 -15.85 -7.36
C ASN A 129 5.85 -15.17 -8.47
N SER A 130 6.96 -15.80 -8.88
CA SER A 130 7.88 -15.22 -9.86
C SER A 130 7.27 -14.99 -11.24
N TRP A 131 6.15 -15.64 -11.57
CA TRP A 131 5.45 -15.44 -12.83
C TRP A 131 4.37 -14.36 -12.75
N GLY A 132 4.08 -13.83 -11.55
CA GLY A 132 3.03 -12.84 -11.31
C GLY A 132 1.68 -13.44 -10.90
N ASN A 133 1.59 -14.76 -10.70
CA ASN A 133 0.38 -15.40 -10.19
C ASN A 133 0.20 -15.10 -8.71
N VAL A 134 -1.03 -14.77 -8.32
CA VAL A 134 -1.42 -14.56 -6.93
C VAL A 134 -1.39 -15.90 -6.21
N VAL A 135 -0.58 -15.98 -5.15
CA VAL A 135 -0.48 -17.18 -4.30
C VAL A 135 -1.19 -16.99 -2.97
N TYR A 136 -1.41 -15.74 -2.57
CA TYR A 136 -2.14 -15.38 -1.36
C TYR A 136 -2.70 -13.97 -1.51
N ASP A 137 -3.98 -13.74 -1.25
CA ASP A 137 -4.59 -12.42 -1.28
C ASP A 137 -5.74 -12.36 -0.29
N GLU A 138 -5.59 -11.59 0.78
CA GLU A 138 -6.54 -11.59 1.88
C GLU A 138 -6.76 -10.19 2.43
N TYR A 139 -8.03 -9.84 2.65
CA TYR A 139 -8.39 -8.72 3.51
C TYR A 139 -8.20 -9.10 4.97
N VAL A 140 -7.68 -8.16 5.75
CA VAL A 140 -7.25 -8.40 7.12
C VAL A 140 -7.99 -7.49 8.09
N ARG A 141 -8.52 -8.08 9.16
CA ARG A 141 -9.03 -7.36 10.31
C ARG A 141 -7.87 -7.09 11.26
N PRO A 142 -7.40 -5.84 11.39
CA PRO A 142 -6.32 -5.50 12.30
C PRO A 142 -6.75 -5.69 13.76
N VAL A 143 -5.77 -5.86 14.65
CA VAL A 143 -6.00 -6.02 16.09
C VAL A 143 -6.63 -4.78 16.71
N GLU A 144 -6.18 -3.59 16.29
CA GLU A 144 -6.74 -2.32 16.71
C GLU A 144 -7.97 -1.94 15.85
N ARG A 145 -8.92 -1.21 16.44
CA ARG A 145 -10.09 -0.71 15.72
C ARG A 145 -9.68 0.22 14.58
N ILE A 146 -10.19 -0.06 13.37
CA ILE A 146 -10.07 0.83 12.22
C ILE A 146 -10.86 2.11 12.48
N VAL A 147 -10.20 3.24 12.32
CA VAL A 147 -10.82 4.57 12.39
C VAL A 147 -10.78 5.31 11.06
N ASP A 148 -9.87 4.93 10.16
CA ASP A 148 -9.77 5.45 8.80
C ASP A 148 -9.40 4.31 7.85
N TYR A 149 -10.19 4.09 6.81
CA TYR A 149 -9.91 3.05 5.81
C TYR A 149 -8.88 3.47 4.77
N ARG A 150 -8.61 4.78 4.64
CA ARG A 150 -7.72 5.35 3.62
C ARG A 150 -8.12 4.95 2.20
N THR A 151 -9.41 4.78 1.95
CA THR A 151 -9.97 4.17 0.73
C THR A 151 -9.45 4.80 -0.56
N HIS A 152 -9.25 6.13 -0.57
CA HIS A 152 -8.72 6.86 -1.73
C HIS A 152 -7.32 6.41 -2.16
N ILE A 153 -6.55 5.80 -1.25
CA ILE A 153 -5.27 5.16 -1.55
C ILE A 153 -5.46 3.65 -1.57
N SER A 154 -5.95 3.05 -0.48
CA SER A 154 -5.91 1.60 -0.27
C SER A 154 -6.98 0.79 -1.02
N GLY A 155 -8.02 1.45 -1.50
CA GLY A 155 -9.24 0.80 -2.01
C GLY A 155 -10.04 0.01 -0.96
N ILE A 156 -9.61 -0.01 0.31
CA ILE A 156 -10.28 -0.77 1.37
C ILE A 156 -11.53 -0.03 1.83
N ARG A 157 -12.61 -0.78 2.06
CA ARG A 157 -13.94 -0.26 2.45
C ARG A 157 -14.47 -1.08 3.63
N PRO A 158 -15.40 -0.55 4.45
CA PRO A 158 -16.00 -1.30 5.56
C PRO A 158 -16.55 -2.67 5.16
N LYS A 159 -17.18 -2.77 3.97
CA LYS A 159 -17.72 -4.03 3.45
C LYS A 159 -16.67 -5.14 3.30
N HIS A 160 -15.40 -4.81 3.08
CA HIS A 160 -14.32 -5.80 2.99
C HIS A 160 -14.03 -6.45 4.35
N MET A 161 -14.33 -5.77 5.45
CA MET A 161 -14.14 -6.29 6.81
C MET A 161 -15.17 -7.36 7.19
N ASN A 162 -16.25 -7.51 6.43
CA ASN A 162 -17.27 -8.54 6.73
C ASN A 162 -16.72 -9.97 6.57
N LYS A 163 -15.79 -10.16 5.63
CA LYS A 163 -15.14 -11.46 5.34
C LYS A 163 -13.64 -11.45 5.61
N ALA A 164 -13.10 -10.38 6.19
CA ALA A 164 -11.69 -10.27 6.48
C ALA A 164 -11.25 -11.31 7.52
N LYS A 165 -10.07 -11.90 7.27
CA LYS A 165 -9.41 -12.82 8.20
C LYS A 165 -8.77 -12.06 9.35
N ASP A 166 -8.65 -12.70 10.50
CA ASP A 166 -7.99 -12.10 11.65
C ASP A 166 -6.48 -11.97 11.42
N PHE A 167 -5.91 -10.85 11.89
CA PHE A 167 -4.51 -10.51 11.70
C PHE A 167 -3.54 -11.65 12.00
N TRP A 168 -3.70 -12.34 13.12
CA TRP A 168 -2.76 -13.39 13.55
C TRP A 168 -2.78 -14.64 12.66
N VAL A 169 -3.92 -14.95 12.03
CA VAL A 169 -4.02 -16.03 11.06
C VAL A 169 -3.23 -15.65 9.81
N VAL A 170 -3.49 -14.45 9.28
CA VAL A 170 -2.84 -13.95 8.07
C VAL A 170 -1.34 -13.77 8.27
N GLN A 171 -0.92 -13.25 9.42
CA GLN A 171 0.50 -13.08 9.74
C GLN A 171 1.24 -14.41 9.72
N LYS A 172 0.65 -15.46 10.31
CA LYS A 172 1.24 -16.81 10.34
C LYS A 172 1.33 -17.41 8.95
N ASP A 173 0.26 -17.27 8.16
CA ASP A 173 0.22 -17.77 6.78
C ASP A 173 1.28 -17.08 5.92
N VAL A 174 1.38 -15.74 5.98
CA VAL A 174 2.41 -14.97 5.27
C VAL A 174 3.81 -15.37 5.73
N ALA A 175 4.03 -15.54 7.04
CA ALA A 175 5.32 -15.94 7.59
C ALA A 175 5.80 -17.28 7.02
N GLU A 176 4.91 -18.26 6.90
CA GLU A 176 5.24 -19.57 6.34
C GLU A 176 5.48 -19.48 4.82
N LEU A 177 4.67 -18.70 4.10
CA LEU A 177 4.79 -18.53 2.66
C LEU A 177 6.13 -17.89 2.24
N ILE A 178 6.63 -16.90 3.01
CA ILE A 178 7.89 -16.21 2.70
C ILE A 178 9.15 -16.91 3.25
N LYS A 179 8.97 -17.89 4.14
CA LYS A 179 10.08 -18.56 4.84
C LYS A 179 11.05 -19.22 3.88
N GLY A 180 12.34 -18.89 4.01
CA GLY A 180 13.40 -19.45 3.17
C GLY A 180 13.38 -18.99 1.70
N ARG A 181 12.57 -17.97 1.37
CA ARG A 181 12.43 -17.42 0.01
C ARG A 181 13.04 -16.04 -0.11
N ILE A 182 13.31 -15.65 -1.35
CA ILE A 182 13.63 -14.26 -1.68
C ILE A 182 12.34 -13.46 -1.60
N LEU A 183 12.32 -12.42 -0.77
CA LEU A 183 11.20 -11.49 -0.64
C LEU A 183 11.45 -10.27 -1.51
N VAL A 184 10.58 -10.04 -2.48
CA VAL A 184 10.62 -8.92 -3.41
C VAL A 184 9.52 -7.92 -3.05
N GLY A 185 9.75 -6.63 -3.28
CA GLY A 185 8.73 -5.59 -3.10
C GLY A 185 9.28 -4.20 -3.30
N HIS A 186 8.52 -3.20 -2.86
CA HIS A 186 8.92 -1.79 -2.94
C HIS A 186 8.73 -1.12 -1.58
N ALA A 187 9.82 -0.63 -0.99
CA ALA A 187 9.82 -0.06 0.36
C ALA A 187 9.33 -1.04 1.44
N LEU A 188 9.75 -2.31 1.35
CA LEU A 188 9.32 -3.48 2.14
C LEU A 188 9.34 -3.30 3.66
N HIS A 189 10.10 -2.32 4.16
CA HIS A 189 10.09 -1.99 5.58
C HIS A 189 8.71 -1.56 6.10
N HIS A 190 7.85 -0.99 5.23
CA HIS A 190 6.48 -0.64 5.59
C HIS A 190 5.61 -1.90 5.74
N ASP A 191 5.66 -2.81 4.75
CA ASP A 191 4.94 -4.08 4.73
C ASP A 191 5.32 -4.96 5.93
N LEU A 192 6.63 -5.19 6.10
CA LEU A 192 7.16 -6.01 7.19
C LEU A 192 6.79 -5.41 8.56
N LYS A 193 6.74 -4.08 8.68
CA LYS A 193 6.33 -3.41 9.92
C LYS A 193 4.87 -3.68 10.24
N VAL A 194 3.95 -3.57 9.29
CA VAL A 194 2.51 -3.81 9.56
C VAL A 194 2.18 -5.29 9.71
N LEU A 195 2.98 -6.17 9.09
CA LEU A 195 2.91 -7.63 9.30
C LEU A 195 3.54 -8.08 10.63
N LEU A 196 4.27 -7.20 11.33
CA LEU A 196 5.07 -7.57 12.51
C LEU A 196 6.04 -8.72 12.20
N LEU A 197 6.64 -8.70 11.01
CA LEU A 197 7.58 -9.70 10.52
C LEU A 197 8.96 -9.09 10.28
N SER A 198 9.97 -9.95 10.26
CA SER A 198 11.31 -9.61 9.78
C SER A 198 11.74 -10.64 8.75
N HIS A 199 12.60 -10.23 7.83
CA HIS A 199 13.15 -11.12 6.80
C HIS A 199 14.68 -11.01 6.76
N PRO A 200 15.42 -12.10 6.49
CA PRO A 200 16.88 -12.03 6.41
C PRO A 200 17.31 -11.01 5.36
N LYS A 201 18.21 -10.08 5.72
CA LYS A 201 18.69 -9.01 4.80
C LYS A 201 19.29 -9.54 3.49
N LYS A 202 19.86 -10.75 3.51
CA LYS A 202 20.39 -11.43 2.31
C LYS A 202 19.30 -11.91 1.35
N ASP A 203 18.06 -12.03 1.85
CA ASP A 203 16.90 -12.58 1.17
C ASP A 203 15.90 -11.48 0.75
N ILE A 204 16.15 -10.21 1.07
CA ILE A 204 15.33 -9.04 0.67
C ILE A 204 15.80 -8.46 -0.67
N ARG A 205 14.86 -8.23 -1.60
CA ARG A 205 15.01 -7.55 -2.90
C ARG A 205 14.03 -6.38 -2.94
N ASP A 206 14.40 -5.30 -2.27
CA ASP A 206 13.61 -4.08 -2.24
C ASP A 206 13.97 -3.18 -3.43
N THR A 207 13.02 -2.98 -4.32
CA THR A 207 13.20 -2.17 -5.55
C THR A 207 13.43 -0.68 -5.24
N SER A 208 12.97 -0.19 -4.08
CA SER A 208 13.25 1.19 -3.64
C SER A 208 14.68 1.37 -3.11
N GLU A 209 15.34 0.27 -2.72
CA GLU A 209 16.69 0.27 -2.16
C GLU A 209 17.76 -0.17 -3.17
N TYR A 210 17.39 -0.65 -4.34
CA TYR A 210 18.39 -1.06 -5.31
C TYR A 210 19.06 0.16 -5.95
N GLU A 211 20.38 0.29 -5.75
CA GLU A 211 21.15 1.48 -6.12
C GLU A 211 21.01 1.88 -7.59
N ILE A 212 20.93 0.89 -8.49
CA ILE A 212 20.75 1.12 -9.94
C ILE A 212 19.44 1.83 -10.26
N PHE A 213 18.41 1.67 -9.42
CA PHE A 213 17.10 2.29 -9.62
C PHE A 213 16.98 3.66 -8.94
N ARG A 214 17.97 4.07 -8.14
CA ARG A 214 17.94 5.39 -7.48
C ARG A 214 18.36 6.46 -8.46
N ARG A 215 17.64 7.58 -8.50
CA ARG A 215 18.02 8.76 -9.28
C ARG A 215 18.65 9.78 -8.37
N GLU A 216 19.90 10.16 -8.65
CA GLU A 216 20.65 11.14 -7.83
C GLU A 216 20.67 10.76 -6.34
N GLY A 217 20.77 9.45 -6.04
CA GLY A 217 20.73 8.91 -4.69
C GLY A 217 19.35 8.87 -4.02
N LYS A 218 18.30 9.36 -4.68
CA LYS A 218 16.93 9.38 -4.15
C LYS A 218 16.14 8.15 -4.59
N ARG A 219 15.22 7.69 -3.71
CA ARG A 219 14.25 6.64 -4.03
C ARG A 219 13.27 7.18 -5.07
N ILE A 220 12.92 6.33 -6.04
CA ILE A 220 11.89 6.59 -7.04
C ILE A 220 10.62 5.84 -6.62
N SER A 221 9.43 6.39 -6.91
CA SER A 221 8.16 5.70 -6.64
C SER A 221 8.03 4.41 -7.45
N LEU A 222 7.25 3.43 -6.97
CA LEU A 222 6.96 2.22 -7.74
C LEU A 222 6.29 2.56 -9.08
N LYS A 223 5.38 3.55 -9.09
CA LYS A 223 4.72 4.06 -10.29
C LYS A 223 5.70 4.53 -11.35
N ASP A 224 6.62 5.42 -10.98
CA ASP A 224 7.59 5.98 -11.93
C ASP A 224 8.62 4.93 -12.36
N LEU A 225 9.04 4.05 -11.44
CA LEU A 225 9.97 2.97 -11.74
C LEU A 225 9.35 1.96 -12.72
N THR A 226 8.07 1.65 -12.54
CA THR A 226 7.31 0.76 -13.43
C THR A 226 7.16 1.36 -14.82
N ALA A 227 6.85 2.65 -14.92
CA ALA A 227 6.77 3.36 -16.19
C ALA A 227 8.13 3.36 -16.93
N GLN A 228 9.24 3.58 -16.21
CA GLN A 228 10.58 3.60 -16.80
C GLN A 228 11.07 2.21 -17.23
N VAL A 229 10.84 1.20 -16.38
CA VAL A 229 11.45 -0.12 -16.56
C VAL A 229 10.56 -1.06 -17.36
N LEU A 230 9.25 -1.02 -17.17
CA LEU A 230 8.29 -1.95 -17.77
C LEU A 230 7.40 -1.28 -18.82
N HIS A 231 7.47 0.04 -18.98
CA HIS A 231 6.60 0.81 -19.88
C HIS A 231 5.11 0.62 -19.57
N ALA A 232 4.80 0.37 -18.30
CA ALA A 232 3.46 0.12 -17.78
C ALA A 232 3.03 1.28 -16.86
N LYS A 233 1.74 1.63 -16.89
CA LYS A 233 1.15 2.64 -16.01
C LYS A 233 0.35 1.91 -14.92
N ILE A 234 0.74 2.11 -13.66
CA ILE A 234 0.05 1.55 -12.49
C ILE A 234 -0.43 2.69 -11.57
N GLN A 235 -1.23 2.39 -10.56
CA GLN A 235 -1.67 3.38 -9.55
C GLN A 235 -2.27 4.65 -10.18
N GLN A 236 -3.16 4.47 -11.16
CA GLN A 236 -3.89 5.59 -11.78
C GLN A 236 -5.03 6.10 -10.89
N ASN A 237 -5.57 5.22 -10.03
CA ASN A 237 -6.64 5.51 -9.08
C ASN A 237 -6.24 4.98 -7.68
N GLU A 238 -7.16 4.29 -7.01
CA GLU A 238 -6.86 3.47 -5.82
C GLU A 238 -5.76 2.46 -6.15
N HIS A 239 -4.89 2.17 -5.19
CA HIS A 239 -3.85 1.18 -5.31
C HIS A 239 -4.43 -0.23 -5.37
N CYS A 240 -3.74 -1.10 -6.09
CA CYS A 240 -4.07 -2.50 -6.21
C CYS A 240 -2.84 -3.32 -5.81
N PRO A 241 -2.85 -4.01 -4.65
CA PRO A 241 -1.67 -4.71 -4.17
C PRO A 241 -1.26 -5.87 -5.09
N ILE A 242 -2.18 -6.40 -5.89
CA ILE A 242 -1.87 -7.38 -6.94
C ILE A 242 -1.02 -6.74 -8.04
N GLU A 243 -1.41 -5.56 -8.52
CA GLU A 243 -0.68 -4.84 -9.56
C GLU A 243 0.69 -4.40 -9.05
N ASP A 244 0.76 -3.87 -7.83
CA ASP A 244 1.98 -3.37 -7.22
C ASP A 244 2.98 -4.51 -6.91
N ALA A 245 2.51 -5.63 -6.37
CA ALA A 245 3.36 -6.81 -6.14
C ALA A 245 3.88 -7.39 -7.47
N ARG A 246 3.06 -7.43 -8.53
CA ARG A 246 3.48 -7.85 -9.88
C ARG A 246 4.52 -6.90 -10.45
N ALA A 247 4.30 -5.59 -10.34
CA ALA A 247 5.25 -4.58 -10.82
C ALA A 247 6.62 -4.77 -10.17
N ALA A 248 6.68 -4.88 -8.84
CA ALA A 248 7.91 -5.13 -8.11
C ALA A 248 8.58 -6.44 -8.53
N MET A 249 7.81 -7.53 -8.69
CA MET A 249 8.32 -8.83 -9.16
C MET A 249 8.91 -8.75 -10.57
N PHE A 250 8.23 -8.08 -11.50
CA PHE A 250 8.67 -7.99 -12.89
C PHE A 250 9.88 -7.06 -13.06
N ILE A 251 9.96 -5.96 -12.30
CA ILE A 251 11.16 -5.12 -12.21
C ILE A 251 12.35 -5.96 -11.71
N TYR A 252 12.15 -6.75 -10.66
CA TYR A 252 13.16 -7.68 -10.14
C TYR A 252 13.58 -8.69 -11.21
N ASN A 253 12.63 -9.37 -11.86
CA ASN A 253 12.90 -10.38 -12.87
C ASN A 253 13.72 -9.82 -14.04
N LYS A 254 13.39 -8.62 -14.53
CA LYS A 254 14.11 -7.94 -15.61
C LYS A 254 15.59 -7.69 -15.24
N HIS A 255 15.89 -7.47 -13.96
CA HIS A 255 17.24 -7.18 -13.46
C HIS A 255 17.88 -8.34 -12.67
N LYS A 256 17.22 -9.49 -12.58
CA LYS A 256 17.57 -10.59 -11.67
C LYS A 256 19.01 -11.05 -11.80
N LYS A 257 19.51 -11.21 -13.03
CA LYS A 257 20.88 -11.67 -13.27
C LYS A 257 21.92 -10.74 -12.63
N ALA A 258 21.80 -9.43 -12.87
CA ALA A 258 22.71 -8.42 -12.34
C ALA A 258 22.54 -8.26 -10.82
N TRP A 259 21.29 -8.21 -10.35
CA TRP A 259 20.97 -8.03 -8.94
C TRP A 259 21.49 -9.19 -8.08
N GLU A 260 21.26 -10.43 -8.49
CA GLU A 260 21.74 -11.61 -7.74
C GLU A 260 23.26 -11.74 -7.75
N LYS A 261 23.93 -11.29 -8.82
CA LYS A 261 25.39 -11.21 -8.86
C LYS A 261 25.90 -10.18 -7.85
N ASN A 262 25.35 -8.97 -7.86
CA ASN A 262 25.71 -7.90 -6.93
C ASN A 262 25.48 -8.32 -5.47
N MET A 263 24.34 -8.95 -5.15
CA MET A 263 24.03 -9.43 -3.80
C MET A 263 25.05 -10.48 -3.31
N LYS A 264 25.46 -11.41 -4.18
CA LYS A 264 26.48 -12.43 -3.85
C LYS A 264 27.83 -11.77 -3.58
N GLU A 265 28.22 -10.79 -4.37
CA GLU A 265 29.49 -10.07 -4.23
C GLU A 265 29.52 -9.25 -2.92
N GLN A 266 28.47 -8.47 -2.66
CA GLN A 266 28.32 -7.72 -1.41
C GLN A 266 28.34 -8.63 -0.18
N PHE A 267 27.64 -9.77 -0.23
CA PHE A 267 27.64 -10.73 0.87
C PHE A 267 29.02 -11.34 1.10
N ARG A 268 29.72 -11.76 0.04
CA ARG A 268 31.11 -12.26 0.11
C ARG A 268 32.05 -11.21 0.70
N PHE A 269 31.91 -9.95 0.27
CA PHE A 269 32.72 -8.84 0.78
C PHE A 269 32.47 -8.60 2.27
N ARG A 270 31.22 -8.51 2.70
CA ARG A 270 30.85 -8.33 4.12
C ARG A 270 31.32 -9.49 5.00
N LYS A 271 31.28 -10.73 4.50
CA LYS A 271 31.81 -11.90 5.20
C LYS A 271 33.33 -11.81 5.38
N LYS A 272 34.07 -11.40 4.34
CA LYS A 272 35.52 -11.15 4.43
C LYS A 272 35.84 -10.05 5.45
N LEU A 273 35.10 -8.95 5.44
CA LEU A 273 35.31 -7.83 6.37
C LEU A 273 35.09 -8.26 7.84
N LYS A 274 34.01 -9.00 8.12
CA LYS A 274 33.75 -9.57 9.45
C LYS A 274 34.86 -10.51 9.91
N LYS A 275 35.39 -11.37 9.02
CA LYS A 275 36.51 -12.28 9.35
C LYS A 275 37.79 -11.51 9.70
N ARG A 276 38.09 -10.43 8.96
CA ARG A 276 39.25 -9.56 9.24
C ARG A 276 39.09 -8.80 10.57
N GLY A 277 37.89 -8.28 10.86
CA GLY A 277 37.60 -7.63 12.15
C GLY A 277 37.77 -8.58 13.34
N LYS A 278 37.27 -9.82 13.23
CA LYS A 278 37.39 -10.84 14.28
C LYS A 278 38.84 -11.30 14.50
N LYS A 279 39.68 -11.31 13.45
CA LYS A 279 41.12 -11.60 13.56
C LYS A 279 41.85 -10.48 14.32
N LYS A 280 41.60 -9.22 13.99
CA LYS A 280 42.19 -8.06 14.70
C LYS A 280 41.78 -7.98 16.17
N SER A 281 40.54 -8.31 16.52
CA SER A 281 40.10 -8.33 17.93
C SER A 281 40.72 -9.47 18.75
N ALA A 282 41.12 -10.58 18.11
CA ALA A 282 41.79 -11.69 18.76
C ALA A 282 43.31 -11.46 18.93
N GLU A 283 43.94 -10.72 18.00
CA GLU A 283 45.35 -10.31 18.10
C GLU A 283 45.55 -9.16 19.11
N GLY A 284 44.53 -8.33 19.36
CA GLY A 284 44.59 -7.22 20.33
C GLY A 284 44.28 -7.58 21.79
N SER A 285 44.00 -8.85 22.10
CA SER A 285 43.76 -9.32 23.49
C SER A 285 44.93 -10.12 24.05
N GLY A 286 46.13 -10.02 23.45
CA GLY A 286 47.36 -10.52 24.04
C GLY A 286 47.74 -9.64 25.22
N ASN A 287 47.43 -10.09 26.43
CA ASN A 287 47.88 -9.50 27.68
C ASN A 287 49.42 -9.57 27.67
N ASP A 288 50.10 -8.42 27.57
CA ASP A 288 51.56 -8.34 27.67
C ASP A 288 51.91 -8.39 29.16
N PRO A 289 52.52 -9.47 29.69
CA PRO A 289 52.71 -9.64 31.14
C PRO A 289 53.84 -8.78 31.73
N ASN A 290 54.31 -7.74 31.04
CA ASN A 290 55.45 -6.94 31.47
C ASN A 290 55.20 -5.43 31.49
N VAL A 291 54.07 -5.00 32.05
CA VAL A 291 53.86 -3.59 32.42
C VAL A 291 53.86 -3.48 33.95
N PRO A 292 54.91 -2.91 34.57
CA PRO A 292 54.95 -2.71 36.02
C PRO A 292 53.87 -1.72 36.45
N THR A 293 52.97 -2.19 37.31
CA THR A 293 51.91 -1.37 37.91
C THR A 293 52.54 -0.44 38.94
N VAL A 294 52.61 0.86 38.64
CA VAL A 294 52.96 1.88 39.63
C VAL A 294 51.67 2.27 40.35
N LEU A 295 51.58 1.87 41.62
CA LEU A 295 50.54 2.31 42.56
C LEU A 295 50.86 3.75 43.02
N LEU A 296 49.87 4.63 42.90
CA LEU A 296 49.72 5.85 43.70
C LEU A 296 48.35 5.81 44.37
#